data_AF-A0A3L7VG49-F1
#
_entry.id   AF-A0A3L7VG49-F1
#
_cell.length_a   1.000
_cell.length_b   1.000
_cell.length_c   1.000
_cell.angle_alpha   90.00
_cell.angle_beta   90.00
_cell.angle_gamma   90.00
#
_symmetry.space_group_name_H-M   'P 1'
#
loop_
_entity.id
_entity.type
_entity.pdbx_description
1 polymer ?
#
loop_
_entity_poly.entity_id
_entity_poly.type
_entity_poly.pdbx_seq_one_letter_code
_entity_poly.pdbx_strand_id
1 'polypeptide(L)'
;MHFLGQEIRVWHQPKNSKERKLLFDLKNWDYNWQSSYYTKEYYFLEKGSTLHVEAVFDNSARNPRNLFSPPRNTFLGENDEDEMGYVSVSYMSPNRPHGGNEFVNYFIKLREGALLKKTFGNK
;
A
#
# COMPACT_ATOMS: atom_id res chain seq x y z
N MET A 1 -0.81 -6.13 -0.91
CA MET A 1 -0.44 -6.11 -2.34
C MET A 1 -0.75 -7.48 -2.93
N HIS A 2 -0.92 -7.59 -4.24
CA HIS A 2 -1.06 -8.85 -4.98
C HIS A 2 0.32 -9.39 -5.40
N PHE A 3 0.37 -10.08 -6.55
CA PHE A 3 1.49 -10.91 -6.97
C PHE A 3 2.73 -10.14 -7.45
N LEU A 4 2.59 -8.88 -7.87
CA LEU A 4 3.76 -8.07 -8.27
C LEU A 4 4.45 -7.44 -7.06
N GLY A 5 3.79 -7.35 -5.90
CA GLY A 5 4.36 -6.78 -4.68
C GLY A 5 5.61 -7.54 -4.22
N GLN A 6 6.66 -6.79 -3.90
CA GLN A 6 7.93 -7.31 -3.37
C GLN A 6 8.17 -6.80 -1.96
N GLU A 7 8.04 -5.49 -1.77
CA GLU A 7 8.37 -4.84 -0.51
C GLU A 7 7.32 -3.81 -0.12
N ILE A 8 7.09 -3.64 1.18
CA ILE A 8 6.30 -2.53 1.70
C ILE A 8 6.92 -1.96 2.96
N ARG A 9 7.00 -0.64 3.03
CA ARG A 9 7.61 0.12 4.12
C ARG A 9 6.66 1.20 4.61
N VAL A 10 6.67 1.40 5.92
CA VAL A 10 5.99 2.52 6.56
C VAL A 10 7.02 3.37 7.27
N TRP A 11 7.07 4.64 6.90
CA TRP A 11 7.91 5.64 7.52
C TRP A 11 7.06 6.63 8.30
N HIS A 12 7.55 7.08 9.43
CA HIS A 12 7.01 8.20 10.18
C HIS A 12 7.88 9.43 10.00
N GLN A 13 7.26 10.52 9.59
CA GLN A 13 7.87 11.84 9.53
C GLN A 13 7.18 12.73 10.58
N PRO A 14 7.89 13.11 11.67
CA PRO A 14 7.34 14.05 12.64
C PRO A 14 6.95 15.37 11.97
N LYS A 15 6.01 16.08 12.58
CA LYS A 15 5.57 17.39 12.11
C LYS A 15 6.76 18.33 11.91
N ASN A 16 6.84 18.97 10.74
CA ASN A 16 7.91 19.91 10.34
C ASN A 16 9.34 19.32 10.32
N SER A 17 9.51 18.02 10.53
CA SER A 17 10.82 17.37 10.38
C SER A 17 11.12 17.10 8.91
N LYS A 18 12.40 17.13 8.53
CA LYS A 18 12.88 16.60 7.24
C LYS A 18 13.27 15.13 7.32
N GLU A 19 13.43 14.62 8.53
CA GLU A 19 13.86 13.25 8.78
C GLU A 19 12.68 12.30 8.88
N ARG A 20 12.91 11.06 8.42
CA ARG A 20 11.95 9.96 8.48
C ARG A 20 12.51 8.84 9.33
N LYS A 21 11.67 8.29 10.20
CA LYS A 21 11.95 7.09 10.98
C LYS A 21 11.23 5.89 10.35
N LEU A 22 11.96 4.81 10.09
CA LEU A 22 11.37 3.55 9.63
C LEU A 22 10.57 2.92 10.77
N LEU A 23 9.28 2.67 10.53
CA LEU A 23 8.40 2.00 11.50
C LEU A 23 8.16 0.54 11.16
N PHE A 24 8.05 0.22 9.88
CA PHE A 24 7.75 -1.11 9.38
C PHE A 24 8.47 -1.33 8.06
N ASP A 25 9.08 -2.51 7.90
CA ASP A 25 9.80 -2.91 6.70
C ASP A 25 9.57 -4.40 6.46
N LEU A 26 8.88 -4.73 5.37
CA LEU A 26 8.64 -6.09 4.93
C LEU A 26 9.21 -6.23 3.52
N LYS A 27 10.39 -6.87 3.43
CA LYS A 27 11.16 -7.01 2.17
C LYS A 27 10.79 -8.21 1.31
N ASN A 28 10.13 -9.20 1.90
CA ASN A 28 9.76 -10.44 1.22
C ASN A 28 8.24 -10.59 1.30
N TRP A 29 7.52 -9.70 0.62
CA TRP A 29 6.08 -9.81 0.52
C TRP A 29 5.70 -11.14 -0.12
N ASP A 30 4.69 -11.78 0.46
CA ASP A 30 4.02 -12.95 -0.10
C ASP A 30 2.52 -12.67 -0.07
N TYR A 31 1.90 -12.66 -1.25
CA TYR A 31 0.46 -12.44 -1.37
C TYR A 31 -0.37 -13.46 -0.57
N ASN A 32 0.15 -14.68 -0.40
CA ASN A 32 -0.51 -15.73 0.38
C ASN A 32 -0.38 -15.51 1.90
N TRP A 33 0.51 -14.62 2.34
CA TRP A 33 0.71 -14.25 3.74
C TRP A 33 0.29 -12.80 3.99
N GLN A 34 -0.98 -12.62 4.35
CA GLN A 34 -1.52 -11.30 4.72
C GLN A 34 -1.88 -11.32 6.21
N SER A 35 -0.99 -10.83 7.06
CA SER A 35 -1.19 -10.80 8.51
C SER A 35 -1.04 -9.39 9.06
N SER A 36 -1.70 -9.15 10.19
CA SER A 36 -1.48 -7.94 10.98
C SER A 36 -0.17 -8.07 11.77
N TYR A 37 0.70 -7.07 11.62
CA TYR A 37 1.91 -6.94 12.41
C TYR A 37 1.69 -5.90 13.51
N TYR A 38 2.07 -6.24 14.73
CA TYR A 38 1.94 -5.37 15.89
C TYR A 38 3.31 -4.88 16.32
N THR A 39 3.38 -3.63 16.76
CA THR A 39 4.61 -3.10 17.37
C THR A 39 4.84 -3.78 18.71
N LYS A 40 6.11 -4.05 19.06
CA LYS A 40 6.46 -4.63 20.37
C LYS A 40 6.06 -3.71 21.52
N GLU A 41 6.17 -2.40 21.30
CA GLU A 41 5.77 -1.35 22.21
C GLU A 41 4.90 -0.34 21.45
N TYR A 42 4.03 0.39 22.16
CA TYR A 42 3.24 1.44 21.53
C TYR A 42 4.14 2.54 20.97
N TYR A 43 3.90 2.90 19.71
CA TYR A 43 4.61 3.99 19.06
C TYR A 43 3.77 5.27 19.10
N PHE A 44 4.25 6.30 19.79
CA PHE A 44 3.54 7.58 19.86
C PHE A 44 3.66 8.37 18.56
N LEU A 45 2.53 8.78 18.00
CA LEU A 45 2.44 9.64 16.83
C LEU A 45 1.93 11.02 17.25
N GLU A 46 2.77 12.03 17.15
CA GLU A 46 2.36 13.40 17.46
C GLU A 46 1.40 13.92 16.37
N LYS A 47 0.39 14.71 16.77
CA LYS A 47 -0.54 15.34 15.84
C LYS A 47 0.21 16.17 14.79
N GLY A 48 -0.13 15.94 13.52
CA GLY A 48 0.49 16.63 12.38
C GLY A 48 1.74 15.94 11.84
N SER A 49 2.09 14.76 12.37
CA SER A 49 3.05 13.86 11.73
C SER A 49 2.44 13.20 10.50
N THR A 50 3.29 12.76 9.58
CA THR A 50 2.89 12.08 8.33
C THR A 50 3.42 10.66 8.33
N LEU A 51 2.56 9.71 7.95
CA LEU A 51 2.98 8.36 7.59
C LEU A 51 3.19 8.28 6.08
N HIS A 52 4.37 7.83 5.66
CA HIS A 52 4.67 7.56 4.26
C HIS A 52 4.68 6.06 4.04
N VAL A 53 3.86 5.59 3.09
CA VAL A 53 3.86 4.20 2.63
C VAL A 53 4.64 4.15 1.32
N GLU A 54 5.63 3.28 1.27
CA GLU A 54 6.40 2.97 0.07
C GLU A 54 6.20 1.49 -0.26
N ALA A 55 5.89 1.19 -1.51
CA ALA A 55 5.70 -0.17 -1.99
C ALA A 55 6.54 -0.38 -3.26
N VAL A 56 7.17 -1.54 -3.37
CA VAL A 56 7.98 -1.95 -4.52
C VAL A 56 7.26 -3.08 -5.23
N PHE A 57 7.14 -2.96 -6.55
CA PHE A 57 6.48 -3.96 -7.41
C PHE A 57 7.45 -4.42 -8.50
N ASP A 58 7.47 -5.72 -8.81
CA ASP A 58 8.25 -6.31 -9.89
C ASP A 58 7.34 -6.82 -11.01
N ASN A 59 7.17 -6.01 -12.06
CA ASN A 59 6.45 -6.38 -13.28
C ASN A 59 7.39 -6.87 -14.40
N SER A 60 8.58 -7.37 -14.06
CA SER A 60 9.52 -7.90 -15.05
C SER A 60 9.12 -9.30 -15.52
N ALA A 61 9.59 -9.70 -16.71
CA ALA A 61 9.40 -11.06 -17.25
C ALA A 61 10.14 -12.14 -16.44
N ARG A 62 11.03 -11.74 -15.52
CA ARG A 62 11.78 -12.66 -14.66
C ARG A 62 11.07 -12.95 -13.34
N ASN A 63 10.04 -12.18 -12.98
CA ASN A 63 9.26 -12.45 -11.78
C ASN A 63 8.38 -13.69 -12.01
N PRO A 64 8.65 -14.84 -11.36
CA PRO A 64 7.84 -16.05 -11.55
C PRO A 64 6.42 -15.91 -10.99
N ARG A 65 6.16 -14.88 -10.16
CA ARG A 65 4.83 -14.55 -9.64
C ARG A 65 4.03 -13.68 -10.59
N ASN A 66 4.64 -13.14 -11.65
CA ASN A 66 3.88 -12.38 -12.65
C ASN A 66 2.93 -13.32 -13.39
N LEU A 67 1.63 -13.03 -13.32
CA LEU A 67 0.61 -13.84 -13.99
C LEU A 67 0.63 -13.69 -15.52
N PHE A 68 1.41 -12.73 -16.05
CA PHE A 68 1.49 -12.43 -17.48
C PHE A 68 2.89 -12.64 -18.05
N SER A 69 2.96 -13.36 -19.18
CA SER A 69 4.16 -13.52 -19.98
C SER A 69 3.79 -13.39 -21.47
N PRO A 70 4.16 -12.29 -22.16
CA PRO A 70 5.03 -11.19 -21.68
C PRO A 70 4.34 -10.29 -20.64
N PRO A 71 5.10 -9.54 -19.81
CA PRO A 71 4.53 -8.57 -18.90
C PRO A 71 3.67 -7.52 -19.62
N ARG A 72 2.59 -7.12 -18.98
CA ARG A 72 1.66 -6.09 -19.46
C ARG A 72 1.46 -5.01 -18.40
N ASN A 73 0.80 -3.92 -18.76
CA ASN A 73 0.43 -2.91 -17.77
C ASN A 73 -0.59 -3.48 -16.78
N THR A 74 -0.29 -3.37 -15.49
CA THR A 74 -1.19 -3.77 -14.39
C THR A 74 -1.70 -2.52 -13.69
N PHE A 75 -3.01 -2.48 -13.44
CA PHE A 75 -3.70 -1.33 -12.85
C PHE A 75 -4.21 -1.68 -11.45
N LEU A 76 -4.59 -0.65 -10.70
CA LEU A 76 -5.25 -0.81 -9.42
C LEU A 76 -6.60 -1.51 -9.60
N GLY A 77 -6.84 -2.60 -8.87
CA GLY A 77 -8.10 -3.35 -8.91
C GLY A 77 -8.16 -4.49 -7.90
N GLU A 78 -9.31 -5.15 -7.82
CA GLU A 78 -9.57 -6.20 -6.82
C GLU A 78 -9.33 -7.63 -7.31
N ASN A 79 -9.16 -7.82 -8.62
CA ASN A 79 -8.89 -9.15 -9.17
C ASN A 79 -7.43 -9.54 -8.99
N ASP A 80 -7.15 -10.84 -9.05
CA ASP A 80 -5.79 -11.38 -8.99
C ASP A 80 -4.91 -10.89 -10.15
N GLU A 81 -5.52 -10.58 -11.30
CA GLU A 81 -4.88 -10.00 -12.49
C GLU A 81 -4.55 -8.50 -12.35
N ASP A 82 -5.15 -7.85 -11.36
CA ASP A 82 -4.93 -6.45 -11.01
C ASP A 82 -3.96 -6.38 -9.81
N GLU A 83 -3.55 -5.17 -9.43
CA GLU A 83 -2.63 -4.96 -8.31
C GLU A 83 -3.27 -4.08 -7.23
N MET A 84 -2.86 -4.26 -5.98
CA MET A 84 -3.25 -3.40 -4.86
C MET A 84 -2.02 -2.92 -4.10
N GLY A 85 -2.09 -1.75 -3.50
CA GLY A 85 -1.01 -1.20 -2.69
C GLY A 85 -1.53 -0.31 -1.58
N TYR A 86 -1.79 -0.89 -0.41
CA TYR A 86 -2.18 -0.14 0.78
C TYR A 86 -1.64 -0.78 2.06
N VAL A 87 -1.60 0.02 3.13
CA VAL A 87 -1.34 -0.42 4.50
C VAL A 87 -2.52 0.02 5.34
N SER A 88 -3.06 -0.88 6.16
CA SER A 88 -4.00 -0.52 7.21
C SER A 88 -3.23 -0.27 8.50
N VAL A 89 -3.45 0.89 9.12
CA VAL A 89 -2.82 1.26 10.39
C VAL A 89 -3.89 1.39 11.45
N SER A 90 -3.80 0.54 12.47
CA SER A 90 -4.64 0.66 13.67
C SER A 90 -3.92 1.52 14.71
N TYR A 91 -4.65 2.44 15.32
CA TYR A 91 -4.13 3.32 16.36
C TYR A 91 -5.17 3.53 17.46
N MET A 92 -4.70 3.91 18.64
CA MET A 92 -5.56 4.35 19.75
C MET A 92 -5.43 5.86 19.91
N SER A 93 -6.55 6.51 20.23
CA SER A 93 -6.59 7.94 20.52
C SER A 93 -7.49 8.17 21.73
N PRO A 94 -7.11 9.03 22.68
CA PRO A 94 -7.98 9.41 23.79
C PRO A 94 -9.21 10.18 23.30
N ASN A 95 -9.10 10.83 22.15
CA ASN A 95 -10.19 11.55 21.51
C ASN A 95 -10.88 10.65 20.48
N ARG A 96 -12.20 10.72 20.39
CA ARG A 96 -12.93 10.11 19.27
C ARG A 96 -12.41 10.67 17.94
N PRO A 97 -12.15 9.81 16.94
CA PRO A 97 -11.82 10.30 15.62
C PRO A 97 -12.94 11.23 15.13
N HIS A 98 -12.58 12.42 14.70
CA HIS A 98 -13.46 13.19 13.83
C HIS A 98 -13.30 12.61 12.43
N GLY A 99 -14.42 12.36 11.74
CA GLY A 99 -14.47 11.56 10.51
C GLY A 99 -13.38 11.88 9.49
N GLY A 100 -12.85 10.84 8.86
CA GLY A 100 -11.88 10.93 7.77
C GLY A 100 -12.44 10.32 6.48
N ASN A 101 -11.99 10.82 5.34
CA ASN A 101 -12.42 10.35 4.02
C ASN A 101 -11.45 9.32 3.41
N GLU A 102 -10.47 8.81 4.16
CA GLU A 102 -9.42 7.93 3.62
C GLU A 102 -9.97 6.68 2.95
N PHE A 103 -10.98 6.04 3.56
CA PHE A 103 -11.63 4.87 2.98
C PHE A 103 -12.42 5.22 1.70
N VAL A 104 -13.04 6.40 1.66
CA VAL A 104 -13.72 6.91 0.46
C VAL A 104 -12.70 7.22 -0.64
N ASN A 105 -11.58 7.84 -0.30
CA ASN A 105 -10.49 8.15 -1.23
C ASN A 105 -9.91 6.87 -1.83
N TYR A 106 -9.83 5.79 -1.06
CA TYR A 106 -9.43 4.48 -1.57
C TYR A 106 -10.40 3.98 -2.66
N PHE A 107 -11.71 4.04 -2.43
CA PHE A 107 -12.69 3.68 -3.47
C PHE A 107 -12.67 4.60 -4.69
N ILE A 108 -12.40 5.90 -4.50
CA ILE A 108 -12.21 6.82 -5.63
C ILE A 108 -11.04 6.34 -6.50
N LYS A 109 -9.92 5.95 -5.89
CA LYS A 109 -8.77 5.39 -6.62
C LYS A 109 -9.10 4.08 -7.32
N LEU A 110 -9.86 3.18 -6.68
CA LEU A 110 -10.33 1.94 -7.33
C LEU A 110 -11.12 2.25 -8.61
N ARG A 111 -12.01 3.26 -8.57
CA ARG A 111 -12.75 3.71 -9.75
C ARG A 111 -11.84 4.29 -10.83
N GLU A 112 -10.85 5.10 -10.46
CA GLU A 112 -9.85 5.62 -11.40
C GLU A 112 -9.03 4.51 -12.05
N GLY A 113 -8.62 3.50 -11.28
CA GLY A 113 -7.95 2.30 -11.78
C GLY A 113 -8.80 1.57 -12.84
N ALA A 114 -10.09 1.39 -12.57
CA ALA A 114 -11.02 0.80 -13.52
C ALA A 114 -11.17 1.62 -14.82
N LEU A 115 -11.19 2.95 -14.71
CA LEU A 115 -11.23 3.85 -15.88
C LEU A 115 -9.96 3.75 -16.73
N LEU A 116 -8.79 3.71 -16.09
CA LEU A 116 -7.50 3.55 -16.76
C LEU A 116 -7.42 2.19 -17.45
N LYS A 117 -7.83 1.11 -16.78
CA LYS A 117 -7.90 -0.24 -17.35
C LYS A 117 -8.80 -0.28 -18.59
N LYS A 118 -9.97 0.37 -18.56
CA LYS A 118 -10.85 0.48 -19.74
C LYS A 118 -10.19 1.23 -20.90
N THR A 119 -9.39 2.24 -20.60
CA THR A 119 -8.76 3.11 -21.62
C THR A 119 -7.50 2.48 -22.22
N PHE A 120 -6.71 1.77 -21.40
CA PHE A 120 -5.36 1.34 -21.74
C PHE A 120 -5.09 -0.16 -21.61
N GLY A 121 -6.00 -0.95 -21.02
CA GLY A 121 -5.78 -2.35 -20.66
C GLY A 121 -5.91 -3.37 -21.80
N ASN A 122 -6.38 -2.96 -22.99
CA ASN A 122 -6.52 -3.82 -24.17
C ASN A 122 -5.39 -3.61 -25.21
N LYS A 123 -4.24 -3.06 -24.80
CA LYS A 123 -3.05 -2.94 -25.66
C LYS A 123 -2.00 -3.96 -25.28
#